data_AF-A0A917I695-F1
#
_entry.id   AF-A0A917I695-F1
#
_cell.length_a   1.000
_cell.length_b   1.000
_cell.length_c   1.000
_cell.angle_alpha   90.00
_cell.angle_beta   90.00
_cell.angle_gamma   90.00
#
_symmetry.space_group_name_H-M   'P 1'
#
loop_
_entity.id
_entity.type
_entity.pdbx_description
1 polymer ?
#
loop_
_entity_poly.entity_id
_entity_poly.type
_entity_poly.pdbx_seq_one_letter_code
_entity_poly.pdbx_strand_id
1 'polypeptide(L)' 'MPSIITATSAKVITVTGGTLFALAQKYLGDASQWNRIAKFNGLTDPFLSGVVTLRLPPVDKNAGNGGILYG' A
#
# COMPACT_ATOMS: atom_id res chain seq x y z
N MET A 1 -23.11 9.23 -20.24
CA MET A 1 -22.85 9.02 -18.81
C MET A 1 -21.48 8.36 -18.67
N PRO A 2 -20.43 9.08 -18.25
CA PRO A 2 -19.16 8.43 -17.96
C PRO A 2 -19.31 7.73 -16.62
N SER A 3 -19.24 6.41 -16.64
CA SER A 3 -19.16 5.59 -15.43
C SER A 3 -17.95 6.06 -14.64
N ILE A 4 -18.18 6.60 -13.45
CA ILE A 4 -17.13 6.81 -12.45
C ILE A 4 -16.63 5.45 -12.00
N ILE A 5 -15.82 4.80 -12.82
CA ILE A 5 -14.87 3.82 -12.31
C ILE A 5 -13.99 4.60 -11.33
N THR A 6 -14.30 4.49 -10.05
CA THR A 6 -13.48 5.03 -8.97
C THR A 6 -12.08 4.46 -9.16
N ALA A 7 -11.22 5.21 -9.84
CA ALA A 7 -9.86 4.79 -10.16
C ALA A 7 -9.14 4.65 -8.83
N THR A 8 -9.07 3.41 -8.35
CA THR A 8 -8.29 3.01 -7.18
C THR A 8 -6.82 3.00 -7.61
N SER A 9 -6.31 4.19 -7.94
CA SER A 9 -5.00 4.37 -8.54
C SER A 9 -3.93 4.02 -7.53
N ALA A 10 -3.16 2.97 -7.83
CA ALA A 10 -1.98 2.61 -7.06
C ALA A 10 -1.01 3.81 -7.03
N LYS A 11 -0.54 4.17 -5.84
CA LYS A 11 0.35 5.32 -5.65
C LYS A 11 1.80 4.87 -5.79
N VAL A 12 2.54 5.45 -6.72
CA VAL A 12 3.99 5.19 -6.83
C VAL A 12 4.74 6.16 -5.92
N ILE A 13 5.61 5.63 -5.08
CA ILE A 13 6.50 6.40 -4.21
C ILE A 13 7.95 5.96 -4.43
N THR A 14 8.88 6.88 -4.23
CA THR A 14 10.30 6.57 -4.21
C THR A 14 10.82 6.85 -2.80
N VAL A 15 11.49 5.86 -2.21
CA VAL A 15 11.99 5.92 -0.84
C VAL A 15 13.46 5.57 -0.80
N THR A 16 14.20 6.25 0.06
CA THR A 16 15.61 6.00 0.33
C THR A 16 15.71 5.10 1.56
N GLY A 17 15.70 3.79 1.30
CA GLY A 17 15.79 2.75 2.30
C GLY A 17 14.59 2.70 3.26
N GLY A 18 14.76 1.99 4.38
CA GLY A 18 13.75 1.87 5.43
C GLY A 18 13.08 0.50 5.43
N THR A 19 11.83 0.43 5.90
CA THR A 19 11.08 -0.83 5.97
C THR A 19 9.68 -0.69 5.38
N LEU A 20 9.19 -1.76 4.74
CA LEU A 20 7.82 -1.83 4.23
C LEU A 20 6.79 -1.61 5.34
N PHE A 21 7.09 -1.97 6.59
CA PHE A 21 6.26 -1.69 7.77
C PHE A 21 6.05 -0.18 7.99
N ALA A 22 7.14 0.60 8.00
CA ALA A 22 7.06 2.04 8.19
C ALA A 22 6.29 2.71 7.04
N LEU A 23 6.46 2.21 5.81
CA LEU A 23 5.69 2.69 4.66
C LEU A 23 4.21 2.29 4.78
N ALA A 24 3.91 1.06 5.16
CA ALA A 24 2.54 0.61 5.36
C ALA A 24 1.83 1.44 6.42
N GLN A 25 2.48 1.69 7.56
CA GLN A 25 1.92 2.57 8.58
C GLN A 25 1.75 4.01 8.10
N LYS A 26 2.75 4.56 7.39
CA LYS A 26 2.73 5.95 6.91
C LYS A 26 1.69 6.20 5.81
N TYR A 27 1.52 5.25 4.89
CA TYR A 27 0.69 5.43 3.70
C TYR A 27 -0.65 4.70 3.76
N LEU A 28 -0.71 3.52 4.38
CA LEU A 28 -1.93 2.73 4.54
C LEU A 28 -2.55 2.90 5.93
N GLY A 29 -1.82 3.50 6.88
CA GLY A 29 -2.27 3.67 8.26
C GLY A 29 -2.04 2.45 9.15
N ASP A 30 -1.65 1.31 8.57
CA ASP A 30 -1.50 0.05 9.27
C ASP A 30 -0.20 -0.64 8.85
N ALA A 31 0.71 -0.85 9.80
CA ALA A 31 2.01 -1.46 9.56
C ALA A 31 1.88 -2.90 9.04
N SER A 32 0.83 -3.63 9.41
CA SER A 32 0.59 -5.04 9.06
C SER A 32 0.28 -5.23 7.58
N GLN A 33 -0.11 -4.16 6.88
CA GLN A 33 -0.38 -4.16 5.44
C GLN A 33 0.90 -4.18 4.58
N TRP A 34 2.09 -4.20 5.20
CA TRP A 34 3.38 -4.29 4.50
C TRP A 34 3.43 -5.47 3.53
N ASN A 35 2.79 -6.60 3.87
CA ASN A 35 2.70 -7.79 3.04
C ASN A 35 1.97 -7.53 1.71
N ARG A 36 1.00 -6.63 1.68
CA ARG A 36 0.27 -6.24 0.45
C ARG A 36 1.16 -5.37 -0.42
N ILE A 37 1.91 -4.44 0.16
CA ILE A 37 2.90 -3.65 -0.58
C ILE A 37 3.96 -4.58 -1.18
N ALA A 38 4.46 -5.53 -0.39
CA ALA A 38 5.44 -6.51 -0.82
C ALA A 38 4.92 -7.32 -2.02
N LYS A 39 3.74 -7.95 -1.88
CA LYS A 39 3.08 -8.70 -2.96
C LYS A 39 2.80 -7.85 -4.21
N PHE A 40 2.37 -6.60 -4.03
CA PHE A 40 2.05 -5.70 -5.15
C PHE A 40 3.30 -5.32 -5.96
N ASN A 41 4.48 -5.33 -5.34
CA ASN A 41 5.75 -5.05 -6.00
C ASN A 41 6.57 -6.31 -6.31
N GLY A 42 6.09 -7.49 -5.96
CA GLY A 42 6.87 -8.73 -6.07
C GLY A 42 8.08 -8.79 -5.15
N LEU A 43 8.03 -8.09 -4.01
CA LEU A 43 9.07 -8.10 -2.99
C LEU A 43 8.77 -9.17 -1.95
N THR A 44 9.82 -9.83 -1.48
CA THR A 44 9.75 -10.77 -0.35
C THR A 44 10.40 -10.16 0.89
N ASP A 45 11.38 -9.27 0.69
CA ASP A 45 12.12 -8.65 1.78
C ASP A 45 11.41 -7.37 2.26
N PRO A 46 11.14 -7.25 3.58
CA PRO A 46 10.54 -6.05 4.14
C PRO A 46 11.52 -4.90 4.34
N PHE A 47 12.82 -5.13 4.24
CA PHE A 47 13.84 -4.10 4.34
C PHE A 47 14.19 -3.55 2.96
N LEU A 48 14.25 -2.23 2.89
CA LEU A 48 14.62 -1.50 1.69
C LEU A 48 16.03 -0.96 1.89
N SER A 49 16.91 -1.27 0.95
CA SER A 49 18.29 -0.78 0.92
C SER A 49 18.48 0.10 -0.31
N GLY A 50 18.94 1.33 -0.11
CA GLY A 50 19.12 2.31 -1.19
C GLY A 50 17.81 2.92 -1.69
N VAL A 51 17.84 3.51 -2.89
CA VAL A 51 16.66 4.15 -3.49
C VAL A 51 15.78 3.08 -4.14
N VAL A 52 14.55 2.90 -3.65
CA VAL A 52 13.59 1.94 -4.19
C VAL A 52 12.29 2.65 -4.57
N THR A 53 11.80 2.37 -5.78
CA THR A 53 10.48 2.82 -6.21
C THR A 53 9.46 1.72 -5.93
N LEU A 54 8.46 2.04 -5.11
CA LEU A 54 7.40 1.13 -4.69
C LEU A 54 6.05 1.63 -5.17
N ARG A 55 5.23 0.69 -5.63
CA ARG A 55 3.83 0.90 -5.96
C ARG A 55 3.00 0.49 -4.76
N LEU A 56 2.38 1.46 -4.12
CA LEU A 56 1.47 1.22 -3.00
C LEU A 56 0.09 0.86 -3.55
N PRO A 57 -0.52 -0.25 -3.08
CA PRO A 57 -1.92 -0.48 -3.34
C PRO A 57 -2.76 0.65 -2.75
N PRO A 58 -3.97 0.88 -3.27
CA PRO A 58 -4.90 1.81 -2.65
C PRO A 58 -5.13 1.45 -1.17
N VAL A 59 -5.38 2.47 -0.36
CA VAL A 59 -5.68 2.27 1.06
C VAL A 59 -7.04 1.59 1.19
N ASP A 60 -7.03 0.29 1.50
CA ASP A 60 -8.24 -0.42 1.88
C ASP A 60 -8.37 -0.40 3.39
N LYS A 61 -9.18 0.53 3.90
CA LYS A 61 -9.59 0.52 5.31
C LYS A 61 -10.27 -0.79 5.72
N ASN A 62 -10.86 -1.50 4.76
CA ASN A 62 -11.47 -2.81 4.99
C ASN A 62 -10.45 -3.97 5.07
N ALA A 63 -9.24 -3.79 4.53
CA ALA A 63 -8.20 -4.82 4.62
C ALA A 63 -7.55 -4.84 6.01
N GLY A 64 -7.63 -3.76 6.78
CA GLY A 64 -7.24 -3.69 8.18
C GLY A 64 -8.48 -3.72 9.07
N ASN A 65 -9.02 -4.91 9.34
CA ASN A 65 -10.00 -5.17 10.40
C ASN A 65 -11.30 -4.31 10.42
N GLY A 66 -11.71 -3.71 9.30
CA GLY A 66 -12.92 -2.89 9.19
C GLY A 66 -13.93 -3.51 8.23
N GLY A 67 -14.73 -4.47 8.69
CA GLY A 67 -15.82 -5.01 7.90
C GLY A 67 -16.78 -3.90 7.46
N ILE A 68 -16.94 -3.77 6.13
CA ILE A 68 -18.14 -3.35 5.39
C ILE A 68 -19.14 -2.40 6.10
N LEU A 69 -19.26 -1.17 5.59
CA LEU A 69 -20.54 -0.45 5.62
C LEU A 69 -20.84 0.05 4.20
N TYR A 70 -21.64 -0.72 3.48
CA TYR A 70 -22.43 -0.21 2.36
C TYR A 70 -23.63 0.53 2.96
N GLY A 71 -23.77 1.80 2.66
CA GLY A 71 -24.94 2.63 2.94
C GLY A 71 -25.16 3.56 1.76
#